data_AF-A0A354T364-F1
#
_entry.id   AF-A0A354T364-F1
#
_cell.length_a   1.000
_cell.length_b   1.000
_cell.length_c   1.000
_cell.angle_alpha   90.00
_cell.angle_beta   90.00
_cell.angle_gamma   90.00
#
_symmetry.space_group_name_H-M   'P 1'
#
loop_
_entity.id
_entity.type
_entity.pdbx_description
1 polymer ?
#
loop_
_entity_poly.entity_id
_entity_poly.type
_entity_poly.pdbx_seq_one_letter_code
_entity_poly.pdbx_strand_id
1 'polypeptide(L)'
;MLTQREFARLVDGPSLDREIDRLTKKGGGWLQAAQIISRRVNGTVDWEPLGQTGARYSVIGSRGEAVLFDDREDASRIVKLRGREENGYGMAGFGCILVRNDRGMIEYGSGTVEQALERERLSWEHLGFGCVFEDVIGDVDGLLLAQAFISGTAPTEKEIHAWMTQQGWGSLDEAKDVPTTLRHHAWRRGRIGAFDANETNFIKSDVDGQLYPIDLIVWTMPE
;
A
#
# COMPACT_ATOMS: atom_id res chain seq x y z
N MET A 1 -18.03 -3.95 26.63
CA MET A 1 -17.30 -4.50 25.48
C MET A 1 -17.60 -3.56 24.32
N LEU A 2 -16.60 -2.95 23.70
CA LEU A 2 -16.85 -2.02 22.58
C LEU A 2 -17.43 -2.81 21.39
N THR A 3 -18.38 -2.21 20.69
CA THR A 3 -18.87 -2.76 19.43
C THR A 3 -17.80 -2.66 18.34
N GLN A 4 -17.89 -3.50 17.32
CA GLN A 4 -16.95 -3.54 16.19
C GLN A 4 -16.75 -2.15 15.53
N ARG A 5 -17.82 -1.34 15.46
CA ARG A 5 -17.82 0.00 14.89
C ARG A 5 -17.17 1.06 15.79
N GLU A 6 -17.23 0.86 17.10
CA GLU A 6 -16.56 1.71 18.09
C GLU A 6 -15.07 1.42 18.19
N PHE A 7 -14.67 0.16 17.95
CA PHE A 7 -13.26 -0.25 17.92
C PHE A 7 -12.51 0.26 16.68
N ALA A 8 -13.14 0.18 15.49
CA ALA A 8 -12.55 0.71 14.25
C ALA A 8 -12.26 2.23 14.30
N ARG A 9 -12.97 3.00 15.14
CA ARG A 9 -12.75 4.44 15.33
C ARG A 9 -11.58 4.78 16.25
N LEU A 10 -11.02 3.78 16.95
CA LEU A 10 -9.95 3.96 17.94
C LEU A 10 -8.56 3.56 17.41
N VAL A 11 -8.46 3.11 16.16
CA VAL A 11 -7.22 2.55 15.61
C VAL A 11 -6.30 3.68 15.12
N ASP A 12 -5.53 4.25 16.04
CA ASP A 12 -4.19 4.72 15.72
C ASP A 12 -3.18 3.57 15.95
N GLY A 13 -2.08 3.56 15.18
CA GLY A 13 -1.04 2.52 15.26
C GLY A 13 -0.58 2.18 16.69
N PRO A 14 -0.34 3.17 17.57
CA PRO A 14 0.08 2.93 18.96
C PRO A 14 -0.94 2.17 19.83
N SER A 15 -2.23 2.20 19.48
CA SER A 15 -3.27 1.44 20.17
C SER A 15 -3.35 0.00 19.68
N LEU A 16 -3.00 -0.23 18.40
CA LEU A 16 -2.86 -1.55 17.79
C LEU A 16 -1.67 -2.31 18.40
N ASP A 17 -0.51 -1.66 18.52
CA ASP A 17 0.72 -2.26 19.04
C ASP A 17 0.58 -2.76 20.48
N ARG A 18 -0.12 -1.98 21.33
CA ARG A 18 -0.41 -2.36 22.73
C ARG A 18 -1.32 -3.59 22.85
N GLU A 19 -2.22 -3.78 21.90
CA GLU A 19 -3.12 -4.94 21.89
C GLU A 19 -2.40 -6.21 21.38
N ILE A 20 -1.48 -6.07 20.41
CA ILE A 20 -0.56 -7.15 19.97
C ILE A 20 0.25 -7.67 21.15
N ASP A 21 0.87 -6.77 21.90
CA ASP A 21 1.67 -7.10 23.09
C ASP A 21 0.86 -7.81 24.17
N ARG A 22 -0.37 -7.35 24.40
CA ARG A 22 -1.26 -7.92 25.42
C ARG A 22 -1.70 -9.35 25.06
N LEU A 23 -2.01 -9.61 23.80
CA LEU A 23 -2.47 -10.93 23.33
C LEU A 23 -1.32 -11.95 23.30
N THR A 24 -0.12 -11.52 22.89
CA THR A 24 1.08 -12.37 22.89
C THR A 24 1.47 -12.83 24.30
N LYS A 25 1.30 -11.96 25.32
CA LYS A 25 1.57 -12.29 26.73
C LYS A 25 0.58 -13.29 27.35
N LYS A 26 -0.54 -13.59 26.70
CA LYS A 26 -1.58 -14.52 27.20
C LYS A 26 -1.46 -15.96 26.67
N GLY A 27 -0.34 -16.29 26.01
CA GLY A 27 -0.03 -17.67 25.63
C GLY A 27 -0.65 -18.15 24.32
N GLY A 28 -1.33 -17.28 23.57
CA GLY A 28 -1.58 -17.51 22.15
C GLY A 28 -0.31 -17.14 21.37
N GLY A 29 0.17 -18.02 20.49
CA GLY A 29 1.32 -17.70 19.64
C GLY A 29 1.09 -16.41 18.85
N TRP A 30 2.16 -15.74 18.43
CA TRP A 30 2.10 -14.46 17.69
C TRP A 30 1.11 -14.51 16.51
N LEU A 31 1.03 -15.65 15.82
CA LEU A 31 0.12 -15.92 14.71
C LEU A 31 -1.36 -15.85 15.13
N GLN A 32 -1.68 -16.32 16.35
CA GLN A 32 -3.03 -16.32 16.90
C GLN A 32 -3.44 -14.91 17.35
N ALA A 33 -2.50 -14.13 17.90
CA ALA A 33 -2.71 -12.72 18.23
C ALA A 33 -2.90 -11.87 16.95
N ALA A 34 -2.07 -12.08 15.93
CA ALA A 34 -2.17 -11.44 14.62
C ALA A 34 -3.48 -11.80 13.90
N GLN A 35 -3.91 -13.07 13.95
CA GLN A 35 -5.21 -13.52 13.44
C GLN A 35 -6.38 -12.87 14.19
N ILE A 36 -6.31 -12.76 15.51
CA ILE A 36 -7.37 -12.10 16.30
C ILE A 36 -7.45 -10.61 15.98
N ILE A 37 -6.31 -9.94 15.74
CA ILE A 37 -6.26 -8.51 15.42
C ILE A 37 -6.66 -8.26 13.96
N SER A 38 -6.20 -9.06 13.01
CA SER A 38 -6.65 -9.07 11.61
C SER A 38 -8.17 -9.32 11.52
N ARG A 39 -8.71 -10.27 12.27
CA ARG A 39 -10.16 -10.53 12.36
C ARG A 39 -10.96 -9.42 13.05
N ARG A 40 -10.37 -8.70 14.01
CA ARG A 40 -11.06 -7.64 14.79
C ARG A 40 -10.95 -6.24 14.20
N VAL A 41 -9.88 -5.94 13.46
CA VAL A 41 -9.62 -4.63 12.86
C VAL A 41 -10.11 -4.59 11.41
N ASN A 42 -9.91 -5.67 10.64
CA ASN A 42 -10.23 -5.69 9.20
C ASN A 42 -11.10 -6.86 8.74
N GLY A 43 -11.42 -7.86 9.58
CA GLY A 43 -12.21 -9.01 9.13
C GLY A 43 -11.54 -9.85 8.04
N THR A 44 -10.22 -10.03 8.08
CA THR A 44 -9.46 -10.75 7.03
C THR A 44 -9.27 -12.25 7.33
N VAL A 45 -9.45 -13.04 6.26
CA VAL A 45 -9.04 -14.41 5.87
C VAL A 45 -8.37 -15.34 6.91
N ASP A 46 -8.79 -16.61 6.93
CA ASP A 46 -8.04 -17.71 7.51
C ASP A 46 -6.75 -17.98 6.71
N TRP A 47 -5.58 -17.79 7.34
CA TRP A 47 -4.23 -17.93 6.75
C TRP A 47 -3.82 -19.37 6.39
N GLU A 48 -4.73 -20.34 6.53
CA GLU A 48 -4.52 -21.74 6.17
C GLU A 48 -4.01 -21.96 4.72
N PRO A 49 -4.36 -21.14 3.70
CA PRO A 49 -3.91 -21.32 2.31
C PRO A 49 -2.39 -21.19 2.10
N LEU A 50 -1.67 -20.41 2.90
CA LEU A 50 -0.21 -20.28 2.76
C LEU A 50 0.58 -21.39 3.50
N GLY A 51 -0.08 -22.19 4.34
CA GLY A 51 0.56 -23.30 5.06
C GLY A 51 1.86 -22.91 5.77
N GLN A 52 2.89 -23.76 5.70
CA GLN A 52 4.21 -23.50 6.29
C GLN A 52 4.92 -22.30 5.66
N THR A 53 4.63 -21.97 4.39
CA THR A 53 5.20 -20.80 3.69
C THR A 53 4.80 -19.49 4.36
N GLY A 54 3.60 -19.40 4.94
CA GLY A 54 3.17 -18.22 5.69
C GLY A 54 4.01 -17.93 6.95
N ALA A 55 4.71 -18.92 7.52
CA ALA A 55 5.53 -18.75 8.72
C ALA A 55 6.82 -17.93 8.48
N ARG A 56 7.20 -17.77 7.22
CA ARG A 56 8.32 -16.93 6.74
C ARG A 56 8.04 -15.44 6.92
N TYR A 57 6.78 -15.03 6.82
CA TYR A 57 6.41 -13.61 6.79
C TYR A 57 6.06 -13.10 8.19
N SER A 58 6.54 -11.91 8.54
CA SER A 58 6.20 -11.24 9.78
C SER A 58 5.46 -9.95 9.47
N VAL A 59 4.23 -9.78 9.96
CA VAL A 59 3.46 -8.55 9.73
C VAL A 59 4.19 -7.38 10.38
N ILE A 60 4.45 -6.34 9.60
CA ILE A 60 5.04 -5.08 10.09
C ILE A 60 4.09 -3.90 9.99
N GLY A 61 2.97 -4.04 9.27
CA GLY A 61 1.97 -2.99 9.20
C GLY A 61 0.82 -3.30 8.24
N SER A 62 -0.13 -2.38 8.21
CA SER A 62 -1.22 -2.36 7.24
C SER A 62 -1.46 -0.90 6.87
N ARG A 63 -1.50 -0.61 5.56
CA ARG A 63 -1.78 0.73 5.04
C ARG A 63 -2.79 0.61 3.91
N GLY A 64 -4.02 1.08 4.15
CA GLY A 64 -5.08 1.31 3.16
C GLY A 64 -5.38 0.17 2.19
N GLU A 65 -4.47 -0.05 1.23
CA GLU A 65 -4.55 -1.00 0.13
C GLU A 65 -3.82 -2.32 0.40
N ALA A 66 -2.88 -2.36 1.35
CA ALA A 66 -2.01 -3.51 1.55
C ALA A 66 -1.69 -3.83 3.02
N VAL A 67 -1.47 -5.12 3.29
CA VAL A 67 -0.77 -5.60 4.48
C VAL A 67 0.72 -5.77 4.13
N LEU A 68 1.60 -5.31 5.01
CA LEU A 68 3.05 -5.30 4.80
C LEU A 68 3.74 -6.37 5.66
N PHE A 69 4.71 -7.05 5.09
CA PHE A 69 5.48 -8.10 5.77
C PHE A 69 6.98 -7.90 5.60
N ASP A 70 7.70 -8.13 6.70
CA ASP A 70 9.10 -8.52 6.62
C ASP A 70 9.18 -9.98 6.16
N ASP A 71 10.16 -10.24 5.32
CA ASP A 71 10.54 -11.58 4.95
C ASP A 71 11.72 -12.05 5.82
N ARG A 72 11.48 -13.08 6.65
CA ARG A 72 12.50 -13.63 7.57
C ARG A 72 13.62 -14.38 6.87
N GLU A 73 13.39 -14.83 5.65
CA GLU A 73 14.40 -15.53 4.85
C GLU A 73 15.18 -14.57 3.95
N ASP A 74 14.63 -13.40 3.65
CA ASP A 74 15.29 -12.36 2.86
C ASP A 74 14.96 -10.96 3.39
N ALA A 75 15.82 -10.44 4.28
CA ALA A 75 15.67 -9.11 4.86
C ALA A 75 15.91 -7.96 3.86
N SER A 76 16.27 -8.24 2.60
CA SER A 76 16.46 -7.22 1.57
C SER A 76 15.14 -6.76 0.92
N ARG A 77 14.00 -7.31 1.32
CA ARG A 77 12.70 -7.03 0.73
C ARG A 77 11.57 -6.94 1.75
N ILE A 78 10.54 -6.19 1.35
CA ILE A 78 9.23 -6.11 2.00
C ILE A 78 8.20 -6.72 1.07
N VAL A 79 7.29 -7.53 1.61
CA VAL A 79 6.19 -8.11 0.84
C VAL A 79 4.91 -7.34 1.14
N LYS A 80 4.13 -7.04 0.10
CA LYS A 80 2.83 -6.41 0.16
C LYS A 80 1.76 -7.41 -0.26
N LEU A 81 0.73 -7.57 0.56
CA LEU A 81 -0.45 -8.35 0.23
C LEU A 81 -1.62 -7.42 -0.05
N ARG A 82 -2.20 -7.55 -1.24
CA ARG A 82 -3.45 -6.89 -1.65
C ARG A 82 -4.52 -7.95 -1.92
N GLY A 83 -5.80 -7.60 -1.86
CA GLY A 83 -6.88 -8.59 -2.05
C GLY A 83 -8.27 -7.97 -2.07
N ARG A 84 -9.30 -8.77 -2.37
CA ARG A 84 -10.67 -8.27 -2.56
C ARG A 84 -11.42 -8.03 -1.25
N GLU A 85 -12.29 -7.03 -1.23
CA GLU A 85 -13.12 -6.74 -0.06
C GLU A 85 -14.02 -7.92 0.36
N GLU A 86 -14.55 -8.67 -0.61
CA GLU A 86 -15.36 -9.88 -0.34
C GLU A 86 -14.60 -10.97 0.45
N ASN A 87 -13.27 -10.94 0.39
CA ASN A 87 -12.38 -11.82 1.14
C ASN A 87 -11.85 -11.13 2.43
N GLY A 88 -12.41 -9.98 2.82
CA GLY A 88 -12.05 -9.26 4.03
C GLY A 88 -10.90 -8.26 3.89
N TYR A 89 -10.42 -7.99 2.67
CA TYR A 89 -9.43 -6.95 2.41
C TYR A 89 -10.07 -5.55 2.27
N GLY A 90 -9.28 -4.50 2.08
CA GLY A 90 -9.80 -3.13 1.93
C GLY A 90 -10.61 -2.92 0.63
N MET A 91 -11.42 -1.87 0.58
CA MET A 91 -12.25 -1.50 -0.60
C MET A 91 -11.43 -1.22 -1.87
N ALA A 92 -10.11 -1.03 -1.75
CA ALA A 92 -9.22 -0.83 -2.89
C ALA A 92 -9.03 -2.09 -3.74
N GLY A 93 -9.43 -3.28 -3.27
CA GLY A 93 -9.20 -4.53 -3.98
C GLY A 93 -7.71 -4.82 -4.11
N PHE A 94 -7.22 -5.06 -5.34
CA PHE A 94 -5.79 -5.29 -5.59
C PHE A 94 -4.95 -4.01 -5.67
N GLY A 95 -5.46 -2.90 -5.14
CA GLY A 95 -4.81 -1.58 -5.08
C GLY A 95 -5.62 -0.53 -5.80
N CYS A 96 -5.39 0.75 -5.50
CA CYS A 96 -6.12 1.82 -6.19
C CYS A 96 -5.61 2.02 -7.62
N ILE A 97 -6.55 2.37 -8.49
CA ILE A 97 -6.32 2.87 -9.85
C ILE A 97 -6.96 4.24 -10.02
N LEU A 98 -6.64 4.95 -11.11
CA LEU A 98 -7.33 6.18 -11.47
C LEU A 98 -8.50 5.88 -12.40
N VAL A 99 -9.68 6.38 -12.04
CA VAL A 99 -10.90 6.28 -12.85
C VAL A 99 -11.50 7.67 -13.05
N ARG A 100 -12.33 7.84 -14.08
CA ARG A 100 -13.14 9.04 -14.27
C ARG A 100 -14.57 8.75 -13.80
N ASN A 101 -15.08 9.56 -12.89
CA ASN A 101 -16.44 9.41 -12.38
C ASN A 101 -17.49 10.09 -13.27
N ASP A 102 -18.77 9.93 -12.92
CA ASP A 102 -19.91 10.47 -13.67
C ASP A 102 -19.90 12.01 -13.81
N ARG A 103 -19.13 12.71 -12.99
CA ARG A 103 -18.95 14.18 -13.07
C ARG A 103 -17.76 14.59 -13.92
N GLY A 104 -17.09 13.63 -14.56
CA GLY A 104 -15.88 13.86 -15.33
C GLY A 104 -14.65 14.13 -14.47
N MET A 105 -14.68 13.81 -13.17
CA MET A 105 -13.55 14.01 -12.26
C MET A 105 -12.72 12.74 -12.15
N ILE A 106 -11.41 12.88 -11.98
CA ILE A 106 -10.48 11.79 -11.72
C ILE A 106 -10.53 11.43 -10.24
N GLU A 107 -10.73 10.15 -9.91
CA GLU A 107 -10.74 9.65 -8.53
C GLU A 107 -10.09 8.26 -8.41
N TYR A 108 -9.97 7.77 -7.18
CA TYR A 108 -9.52 6.41 -6.92
C TYR A 108 -10.66 5.41 -7.13
N GLY A 109 -10.37 4.37 -7.91
CA GLY A 109 -11.20 3.18 -8.06
C GLY A 109 -10.48 1.94 -7.55
N SER A 110 -11.23 0.87 -7.32
CA SER A 110 -10.65 -0.43 -6.97
C SER A 110 -10.02 -1.10 -8.18
N GLY A 111 -8.86 -1.70 -7.99
CA GLY A 111 -8.10 -2.39 -9.03
C GLY A 111 -8.37 -3.89 -9.10
N THR A 112 -8.34 -4.45 -10.31
CA THR A 112 -8.20 -5.89 -10.54
C THR A 112 -6.74 -6.35 -10.41
N VAL A 113 -6.50 -7.66 -10.43
CA VAL A 113 -5.13 -8.22 -10.43
C VAL A 113 -4.34 -7.71 -11.64
N GLU A 114 -4.92 -7.76 -12.83
CA GLU A 114 -4.29 -7.30 -14.07
C GLU A 114 -3.92 -5.81 -13.99
N GLN A 115 -4.81 -5.00 -13.40
CA GLN A 115 -4.55 -3.59 -13.21
C GLN A 115 -3.48 -3.33 -12.16
N ALA A 116 -3.43 -4.12 -11.08
CA ALA A 116 -2.36 -4.04 -10.11
C ALA A 116 -0.99 -4.36 -10.73
N LEU A 117 -0.91 -5.42 -11.55
CA LEU A 117 0.31 -5.78 -12.27
C LEU A 117 0.72 -4.72 -13.29
N GLU A 118 -0.24 -4.14 -14.00
CA GLU A 118 0.02 -3.02 -14.92
C GLU A 118 0.51 -1.77 -14.18
N ARG A 119 -0.04 -1.48 -12.99
CA ARG A 119 0.44 -0.39 -12.14
C ARG A 119 1.90 -0.61 -11.76
N GLU A 120 2.28 -1.81 -11.35
CA GLU A 120 3.69 -2.11 -11.01
C GLU A 120 4.60 -2.01 -12.25
N ARG A 121 4.14 -2.46 -13.43
CA ARG A 121 4.87 -2.27 -14.69
C ARG A 121 5.12 -0.79 -14.99
N LEU A 122 4.09 0.05 -14.84
CA LEU A 122 4.19 1.50 -15.04
C LEU A 122 5.08 2.17 -13.98
N SER A 123 5.04 1.72 -12.73
CA SER A 123 5.95 2.19 -11.67
C SER A 123 7.41 1.95 -12.06
N TRP A 124 7.77 0.75 -12.52
CA TRP A 124 9.12 0.48 -13.01
C TRP A 124 9.48 1.33 -14.23
N GLU A 125 8.59 1.45 -15.21
CA GLU A 125 8.84 2.23 -16.43
C GLU A 125 9.04 3.72 -16.15
N HIS A 126 8.24 4.30 -15.25
CA HIS A 126 8.16 5.74 -15.09
C HIS A 126 8.86 6.28 -13.84
N LEU A 127 9.00 5.47 -12.81
CA LEU A 127 9.65 5.86 -11.56
C LEU A 127 10.98 5.12 -11.35
N GLY A 128 11.26 4.06 -12.11
CA GLY A 128 12.45 3.23 -11.91
C GLY A 128 12.43 2.41 -10.62
N PHE A 129 11.28 2.34 -9.95
CA PHE A 129 11.08 1.63 -8.70
C PHE A 129 9.62 1.18 -8.59
N GLY A 130 9.39 -0.05 -8.12
CA GLY A 130 8.07 -0.65 -7.98
C GLY A 130 8.14 -1.97 -7.23
N CYS A 131 7.04 -2.70 -7.21
CA CYS A 131 7.04 -4.07 -6.71
C CYS A 131 7.26 -5.07 -7.85
N VAL A 132 7.64 -6.29 -7.50
CA VAL A 132 7.75 -7.44 -8.37
C VAL A 132 6.70 -8.45 -7.94
N PHE A 133 6.04 -9.09 -8.90
CA PHE A 133 5.09 -10.17 -8.60
C PHE A 133 5.81 -11.34 -7.93
N GLU A 134 5.23 -11.84 -6.83
CA GLU A 134 5.74 -13.00 -6.10
C GLU A 134 4.80 -14.20 -6.28
N ASP A 135 3.54 -14.06 -5.87
CA ASP A 135 2.58 -15.17 -5.92
C ASP A 135 1.12 -14.67 -5.82
N VAL A 136 0.18 -15.60 -5.99
CA VAL A 136 -1.24 -15.44 -5.68
C VAL A 136 -1.66 -16.36 -4.54
N ILE A 137 -2.59 -15.92 -3.70
CA ILE A 137 -3.19 -16.72 -2.63
C ILE A 137 -4.53 -17.28 -3.13
N GLY A 138 -4.76 -18.59 -2.98
CA GLY A 138 -6.00 -19.23 -3.44
C GLY A 138 -6.12 -19.20 -4.96
N ASP A 139 -7.35 -19.10 -5.47
CA ASP A 139 -7.61 -19.03 -6.92
C ASP A 139 -7.46 -17.60 -7.49
N VAL A 140 -7.52 -16.57 -6.64
CA VAL A 140 -7.08 -15.16 -6.80
C VAL A 140 -7.59 -14.36 -5.60
N ASP A 141 -7.49 -14.90 -4.39
CA ASP A 141 -8.04 -14.24 -3.19
C ASP A 141 -7.12 -13.11 -2.71
N GLY A 142 -5.82 -13.25 -2.96
CA GLY A 142 -4.79 -12.28 -2.62
C GLY A 142 -3.64 -12.26 -3.63
N LEU A 143 -2.93 -11.14 -3.69
CA LEU A 143 -1.77 -10.90 -4.54
C LEU A 143 -0.57 -10.50 -3.69
N LEU A 144 0.51 -11.27 -3.77
CA LEU A 144 1.77 -10.99 -3.11
C LEU A 144 2.73 -10.27 -4.07
N LEU A 145 3.23 -9.12 -3.61
CA LEU A 145 4.14 -8.26 -4.33
C LEU A 145 5.37 -7.97 -3.47
N ALA A 146 6.57 -8.29 -3.97
CA ALA A 146 7.82 -8.00 -3.28
C ALA A 146 8.41 -6.66 -3.72
N GLN A 147 8.86 -5.85 -2.78
CA GLN A 147 9.54 -4.57 -3.04
C GLN A 147 10.88 -4.58 -2.32
N ALA A 148 11.92 -4.00 -2.92
CA ALA A 148 13.21 -3.85 -2.26
C ALA A 148 13.06 -3.03 -0.97
N PHE A 149 13.64 -3.51 0.12
CA PHE A 149 13.69 -2.78 1.38
C PHE A 149 14.71 -1.63 1.25
N ILE A 150 14.27 -0.43 1.62
CA ILE A 150 15.12 0.76 1.63
C ILE A 150 15.18 1.27 3.07
N SER A 151 16.37 1.23 3.67
CA SER A 151 16.60 1.95 4.93
C SER A 151 16.63 3.45 4.64
N GLY A 152 15.88 4.21 5.43
CA GLY A 152 15.82 5.64 5.21
C GLY A 152 14.89 6.38 6.15
N THR A 153 14.64 7.62 5.79
CA THR A 153 13.77 8.55 6.51
C THR A 153 12.67 9.07 5.59
N ALA A 154 11.58 9.57 6.17
CA ALA A 154 10.56 10.27 5.39
C ALA A 154 11.17 11.58 4.83
N PRO A 155 11.16 11.79 3.50
CA PRO A 155 11.54 13.08 2.93
C PRO A 155 10.50 14.14 3.27
N THR A 156 10.91 15.40 3.21
CA THR A 156 10.00 16.54 3.31
C THR A 156 9.18 16.71 2.03
N GLU A 157 7.99 17.30 2.13
CA GLU A 157 7.17 17.68 0.97
C GLU A 157 7.97 18.49 -0.08
N LYS A 158 8.82 19.41 0.37
CA LYS A 158 9.70 20.21 -0.51
C LYS A 158 10.67 19.33 -1.31
N GLU A 159 11.26 18.31 -0.69
CA GLU A 159 12.16 17.37 -1.36
C GLU A 159 11.41 16.52 -2.38
N ILE A 160 10.21 16.05 -2.05
CA ILE A 160 9.35 15.31 -2.99
C ILE A 160 9.01 16.18 -4.20
N HIS A 161 8.58 17.42 -3.96
CA HIS A 161 8.20 18.34 -5.04
C HIS A 161 9.39 18.66 -5.97
N ALA A 162 10.58 18.86 -5.39
CA ALA A 162 11.81 19.05 -6.17
C ALA A 162 12.17 17.81 -7.00
N TRP A 163 12.07 16.62 -6.40
CA TRP A 163 12.36 15.36 -7.09
C TRP A 163 11.37 15.11 -8.24
N MET A 164 10.06 15.23 -7.99
CA MET A 164 9.03 15.06 -9.03
C MET A 164 9.26 16.00 -10.21
N THR A 165 9.56 17.29 -9.92
CA THR A 165 9.87 18.28 -10.95
C THR A 165 11.13 17.92 -11.74
N GLN A 166 12.20 17.51 -11.06
CA GLN A 166 13.45 17.08 -11.70
C GLN A 166 13.26 15.86 -12.60
N GLN A 167 12.38 14.94 -12.22
CA GLN A 167 12.00 13.76 -13.01
C GLN A 167 11.02 14.09 -14.16
N GLY A 168 10.71 15.37 -14.38
CA GLY A 168 9.87 15.84 -15.49
C GLY A 168 8.37 15.68 -15.26
N TRP A 169 7.93 15.52 -14.00
CA TRP A 169 6.52 15.52 -13.66
C TRP A 169 6.02 16.95 -13.44
N GLY A 170 4.84 17.26 -13.99
CA GLY A 170 4.11 18.50 -13.72
C GLY A 170 3.09 18.29 -12.61
N SER A 171 3.02 19.21 -11.64
CA SER A 171 1.98 19.21 -10.60
C SER A 171 0.59 19.39 -11.21
N LEU A 172 -0.40 18.74 -10.61
CA LEU A 172 -1.82 18.89 -10.93
C LEU A 172 -2.57 19.77 -9.92
N ASP A 173 -1.88 20.54 -9.07
CA ASP A 173 -2.47 21.41 -8.04
C ASP A 173 -3.61 22.32 -8.54
N GLU A 174 -3.50 22.78 -9.79
CA GLU A 174 -4.47 23.67 -10.42
C GLU A 174 -5.44 22.95 -11.36
N ALA A 175 -5.32 21.63 -11.50
CA ALA A 175 -6.18 20.83 -12.36
C ALA A 175 -7.63 20.82 -11.83
N LYS A 176 -8.57 21.18 -12.70
CA LYS A 176 -9.99 21.30 -12.34
C LYS A 176 -10.74 19.98 -12.40
N ASP A 177 -10.20 19.00 -13.13
CA ASP A 177 -10.73 17.65 -13.26
C ASP A 177 -10.17 16.70 -12.20
N VAL A 178 -9.36 17.17 -11.26
CA VAL A 178 -8.87 16.40 -10.10
C VAL A 178 -9.43 17.03 -8.81
N PRO A 179 -10.09 16.25 -7.93
CA PRO A 179 -10.60 16.74 -6.66
C PRO A 179 -9.49 17.35 -5.79
N THR A 180 -9.83 18.36 -4.99
CA THR A 180 -8.91 19.04 -4.07
C THR A 180 -8.17 18.07 -3.15
N THR A 181 -8.83 17.00 -2.73
CA THR A 181 -8.26 15.96 -1.86
C THR A 181 -7.16 15.14 -2.52
N LEU A 182 -7.10 15.08 -3.86
CA LEU A 182 -6.11 14.30 -4.60
C LEU A 182 -5.05 15.19 -5.24
N ARG A 183 -5.46 16.36 -5.73
CA ARG A 183 -4.62 17.20 -6.60
C ARG A 183 -3.30 17.65 -5.97
N HIS A 184 -3.28 17.84 -4.65
CA HIS A 184 -2.11 18.28 -3.88
C HIS A 184 -0.95 17.29 -3.87
N HIS A 185 -1.23 16.02 -4.17
CA HIS A 185 -0.22 14.97 -4.28
C HIS A 185 -0.30 14.26 -5.62
N ALA A 186 -0.86 14.94 -6.63
CA ALA A 186 -1.07 14.39 -7.97
C ALA A 186 -0.18 15.08 -8.99
N TRP A 187 0.42 14.24 -9.83
CA TRP A 187 1.44 14.65 -10.78
C TRP A 187 1.17 13.99 -12.13
N ARG A 188 1.67 14.61 -13.20
CA ARG A 188 1.47 14.12 -14.56
C ARG A 188 2.73 14.23 -15.40
N ARG A 189 2.97 13.21 -16.22
CA ARG A 189 3.98 13.23 -17.29
C ARG A 189 3.39 12.59 -18.54
N GLY A 190 3.06 13.43 -19.54
CA GLY A 190 2.39 12.97 -20.76
C GLY A 190 0.98 12.43 -20.48
N ARG A 191 0.74 11.15 -20.73
CA ARG A 191 -0.53 10.46 -20.43
C ARG A 191 -0.55 9.74 -19.09
N ILE A 192 0.54 9.79 -18.32
CA ILE A 192 0.68 9.05 -17.07
C ILE A 192 0.49 10.00 -15.89
N GLY A 193 -0.33 9.56 -14.94
CA GLY A 193 -0.51 10.17 -13.63
C GLY A 193 0.32 9.43 -12.57
N ALA A 194 0.81 10.16 -11.59
CA ALA A 194 1.42 9.64 -10.37
C ALA A 194 0.75 10.32 -9.17
N PHE A 195 -0.03 9.56 -8.42
CA PHE A 195 -0.88 10.06 -7.34
C PHE A 195 -0.39 9.57 -5.98
N ASP A 196 -0.81 10.28 -4.94
CA ASP A 196 -0.43 10.07 -3.55
C ASP A 196 1.07 10.27 -3.27
N ALA A 197 1.69 11.22 -3.98
CA ALA A 197 3.07 11.62 -3.77
C ALA A 197 3.25 12.46 -2.49
N ASN A 198 3.20 11.80 -1.33
CA ASN A 198 3.35 12.41 0.00
C ASN A 198 4.48 11.73 0.82
N GLU A 199 4.81 12.29 1.98
CA GLU A 199 5.94 11.87 2.84
C GLU A 199 5.85 10.41 3.32
N THR A 200 4.67 9.81 3.32
CA THR A 200 4.48 8.42 3.74
C THR A 200 4.73 7.40 2.62
N ASN A 201 4.74 7.85 1.36
CA ASN A 201 4.89 7.00 0.17
C ASN A 201 6.23 7.18 -0.54
N PHE A 202 7.15 7.90 0.10
CA PHE A 202 8.55 7.98 -0.30
C PHE A 202 9.47 7.59 0.85
N ILE A 203 10.66 7.09 0.50
CA ILE A 203 11.77 6.95 1.43
C ILE A 203 12.97 7.71 0.86
N LYS A 204 13.59 8.53 1.69
CA LYS A 204 14.93 9.07 1.43
C LYS A 204 15.96 8.10 2.01
N SER A 205 16.69 7.44 1.14
CA SER A 205 17.63 6.38 1.48
C SER A 205 18.81 6.89 2.30
N ASP A 206 19.18 6.17 3.35
CA ASP A 206 20.36 6.46 4.18
C ASP A 206 21.68 6.13 3.45
N VAL A 207 21.61 5.30 2.41
CA VAL A 207 22.78 4.77 1.70
C VAL A 207 23.28 5.72 0.62
N ASP A 208 22.36 6.25 -0.19
CA ASP A 208 22.68 7.07 -1.37
C ASP A 208 22.02 8.46 -1.34
N GLY A 209 21.18 8.74 -0.33
CA GLY A 209 20.47 10.00 -0.20
C GLY A 209 19.35 10.22 -1.23
N GLN A 210 19.06 9.24 -2.09
CA GLN A 210 18.05 9.34 -3.14
C GLN A 210 16.64 9.13 -2.59
N LEU A 211 15.64 9.68 -3.28
CA LEU A 211 14.23 9.47 -2.98
C LEU A 211 13.69 8.30 -3.80
N TYR A 212 13.08 7.36 -3.11
CA TYR A 212 12.46 6.16 -3.68
C TYR A 212 10.94 6.23 -3.48
N PRO A 213 10.14 6.25 -4.56
CA PRO A 213 8.68 6.21 -4.47
C PRO A 213 8.23 4.78 -4.16
N ILE A 214 7.88 4.51 -2.91
CA ILE A 214 7.56 3.15 -2.46
C ILE A 214 6.09 2.78 -2.66
N ASP A 215 5.18 3.73 -2.79
CA ASP A 215 3.74 3.42 -2.91
C ASP A 215 2.91 4.47 -3.66
N LEU A 216 3.41 4.96 -4.80
CA LEU A 216 2.64 5.87 -5.65
C LEU A 216 1.61 5.11 -6.49
N ILE A 217 0.47 5.76 -6.76
CA ILE A 217 -0.53 5.26 -7.69
C ILE A 217 -0.17 5.77 -9.09
N VAL A 218 0.62 4.96 -9.82
CA VAL A 218 1.03 5.25 -11.19
C VAL A 218 0.04 4.62 -12.16
N TRP A 219 -0.61 5.43 -12.98
CA TRP A 219 -1.65 4.95 -13.88
C TRP A 219 -1.77 5.81 -15.14
N THR A 220 -2.35 5.25 -16.19
CA THR A 220 -2.73 6.05 -17.36
C THR A 220 -3.87 6.98 -16.96
N MET A 221 -3.74 8.27 -17.27
CA MET A 221 -4.79 9.26 -17.02
C MET A 221 -6.06 8.85 -17.77
N PRO A 222 -7.20 8.71 -17.08
CA PRO A 222 -8.45 8.31 -17.74
C PRO A 222 -8.90 9.42 -18.70
N GLU A 223 -9.31 9.04 -19.90
CA GLU A 223 -9.84 9.98 -20.91
C GLU A 223 -11.21 10.53 -20.51
#